data_AF-A0A7W3T8X7-F1
#
_entry.id   AF-A0A7W3T8X7-F1
#
_cell.length_a   1.000
_cell.length_b   1.000
_cell.length_c   1.000
_cell.angle_alpha   90.00
_cell.angle_beta   90.00
_cell.angle_gamma   90.00
#
_symmetry.space_group_name_H-M   'P 1'
#
loop_
_entity.id
_entity.type
_entity.pdbx_description
1 polymer ?
#
loop_
_entity_poly.entity_id
_entity_poly.type
_entity_poly.pdbx_seq_one_letter_code
_entity_poly.pdbx_strand_id
1 'polypeptide(L)'
;MPLPPAGTATPDGSADGSGGTGTPRGAAPLSTDVAEALRVLALLPAGQAAVTRGALPHLLPAEHLVTGEGVLLRVADGGEVPSGADGGVLAYRAVAGAGSTGGPRSVQVIGTARRVVPGPVELAACLLYKSPSPR
;
A
#
# COMPACT_ATOMS: atom_id res chain seq x y z
N MET A 1 -1.09 -60.16 36.43
CA MET A 1 -1.50 -58.75 36.28
C MET A 1 -1.60 -58.46 34.79
N PRO A 2 -2.79 -58.52 34.17
CA PRO A 2 -2.97 -58.34 32.73
C PRO A 2 -3.16 -56.86 32.33
N LEU A 3 -2.69 -56.54 31.12
CA LEU A 3 -2.72 -55.24 30.45
C LEU A 3 -4.16 -54.76 30.16
N PRO A 4 -4.43 -53.44 30.14
CA PRO A 4 -5.74 -52.90 29.73
C PRO A 4 -5.94 -52.93 28.20
N PRO A 5 -7.18 -53.08 27.71
CA PRO A 5 -7.48 -53.08 26.28
C PRO A 5 -7.51 -51.67 25.65
N ALA A 6 -7.26 -51.65 24.34
CA ALA A 6 -7.19 -50.48 23.46
C ALA A 6 -8.51 -49.70 23.40
N GLY A 7 -8.45 -48.40 23.70
CA GLY A 7 -9.54 -47.45 23.48
C GLY A 7 -9.63 -47.07 22.00
N THR A 8 -10.81 -47.26 21.44
CA THR A 8 -11.19 -46.95 20.06
C THR A 8 -11.21 -45.45 19.79
N ALA A 9 -10.61 -45.05 18.67
CA ALA A 9 -10.70 -43.71 18.10
C ALA A 9 -12.16 -43.37 17.73
N THR A 10 -12.58 -42.15 18.07
CA THR A 10 -13.74 -41.49 17.48
C THR A 10 -13.24 -40.18 16.86
N PRO A 11 -13.37 -39.94 15.55
CA PRO A 11 -13.06 -38.66 14.94
C PRO A 11 -14.29 -37.78 15.05
N ASP A 12 -14.26 -36.77 15.91
CA ASP A 12 -15.25 -35.70 15.86
C ASP A 12 -14.59 -34.45 15.29
N GLY A 13 -14.95 -34.16 14.05
CA GLY A 13 -14.58 -32.93 13.38
C GLY A 13 -15.37 -31.77 13.98
N SER A 14 -14.66 -30.69 14.30
CA SER A 14 -15.22 -29.36 14.22
C SER A 14 -14.13 -28.41 13.75
N ALA A 15 -14.18 -28.18 12.44
CA ALA A 15 -13.53 -27.07 11.79
C ALA A 15 -14.32 -25.80 12.13
N ASP A 16 -13.97 -25.14 13.22
CA ASP A 16 -14.42 -23.78 13.48
C ASP A 16 -13.53 -22.84 12.66
N GLY A 17 -13.80 -22.84 11.36
CA GLY A 17 -13.38 -21.78 10.45
C GLY A 17 -14.11 -20.49 10.86
N SER A 18 -13.56 -19.77 11.83
CA SER A 18 -13.98 -18.39 12.07
C SER A 18 -13.48 -17.57 10.88
N GLY A 19 -14.33 -17.48 9.84
CA GLY A 19 -14.22 -16.50 8.78
C GLY A 19 -14.28 -15.13 9.43
N GLY A 20 -13.12 -14.60 9.79
CA GLY A 20 -12.94 -13.24 10.25
C GLY A 20 -13.40 -12.34 9.12
N THR A 21 -14.66 -11.91 9.22
CA THR A 21 -15.17 -10.81 8.42
C THR A 21 -14.47 -9.59 9.00
N GLY A 22 -13.26 -9.35 8.50
CA GLY A 22 -12.49 -8.15 8.78
C GLY A 22 -13.32 -6.98 8.33
N THR A 23 -14.15 -6.47 9.24
CA THR A 23 -14.81 -5.18 9.07
C THR A 23 -13.69 -4.20 8.74
N PRO A 24 -13.76 -3.41 7.65
CA PRO A 24 -12.75 -2.40 7.39
C PRO A 24 -12.64 -1.58 8.67
N ARG A 25 -11.48 -1.66 9.32
CA ARG A 25 -11.26 -0.99 10.60
C ARG A 25 -11.38 0.49 10.29
N GLY A 26 -12.55 1.05 10.61
CA GLY A 26 -12.86 2.45 10.34
C GLY A 26 -11.67 3.27 10.79
N ALA A 27 -11.08 3.99 9.83
CA ALA A 27 -9.81 4.68 10.04
C ALA A 27 -9.97 5.58 11.27
N ALA A 28 -9.27 5.23 12.36
CA ALA A 28 -9.13 6.16 13.47
C ALA A 28 -8.58 7.48 12.90
N PRO A 29 -9.04 8.64 13.40
CA PRO A 29 -8.56 9.92 12.88
C PRO A 29 -7.04 9.92 12.94
N LEU A 30 -6.43 10.18 11.79
CA LEU A 30 -4.98 10.26 11.66
C LEU A 30 -4.46 11.30 12.66
N SER A 31 -3.29 11.06 13.26
CA SER A 31 -2.65 12.11 14.05
C SER A 31 -2.47 13.36 13.18
N THR A 32 -2.47 14.54 13.80
CA THR A 32 -2.32 15.81 13.09
C THR A 32 -1.10 15.82 12.18
N ASP A 33 0.01 15.22 12.63
CA ASP A 33 1.25 15.10 11.86
C ASP A 33 1.08 14.25 10.59
N VAL A 34 0.32 13.15 10.69
CA VAL A 34 0.05 12.28 9.52
C VAL A 34 -0.88 13.00 8.54
N ALA A 35 -1.91 13.69 9.04
CA ALA A 35 -2.79 14.48 8.19
C ALA A 35 -2.03 15.61 7.47
N GLU A 36 -1.11 16.29 8.16
CA GLU A 36 -0.23 17.29 7.55
C GLU A 36 0.70 16.66 6.50
N ALA A 37 1.35 15.55 6.82
CA ALA A 37 2.22 14.85 5.89
C ALA A 37 1.48 14.43 4.61
N LEU A 38 0.25 13.94 4.72
CA LEU A 38 -0.59 13.58 3.55
C LEU A 38 -1.04 14.80 2.75
N ARG A 39 -1.33 15.93 3.41
CA ARG A 39 -1.61 17.21 2.72
C ARG A 39 -0.39 17.69 1.94
N VAL A 40 0.81 17.60 2.52
CA VAL A 40 2.05 17.94 1.82
C VAL A 40 2.27 16.97 0.66
N LEU A 41 2.06 15.67 0.87
CA LEU A 41 2.23 14.64 -0.16
C LEU A 41 1.40 14.98 -1.40
N ALA A 42 0.12 15.32 -1.23
CA ALA A 42 -0.79 15.68 -2.32
C ALA A 42 -0.34 16.88 -3.18
N LEU A 43 0.61 17.68 -2.71
CA LEU A 43 1.19 18.81 -3.44
C LEU A 43 2.52 18.49 -4.11
N LEU A 44 3.12 17.33 -3.81
CA LEU A 44 4.41 16.93 -4.35
C LEU A 44 4.24 16.26 -5.71
N PRO A 45 5.26 16.35 -6.58
CA PRO A 45 5.28 15.60 -7.83
C PRO A 45 5.35 14.08 -7.57
N ALA A 46 5.34 13.31 -8.66
CA ALA A 46 5.60 11.87 -8.61
C ALA A 46 6.91 11.55 -7.85
N GLY A 47 6.95 10.35 -7.29
CA GLY A 47 7.98 9.92 -6.34
C GLY A 47 8.53 8.54 -6.68
N GLN A 48 9.18 7.93 -5.69
CA GLN A 48 9.80 6.61 -5.82
C GLN A 48 9.27 5.66 -4.76
N ALA A 49 8.87 4.48 -5.20
CA ALA A 49 8.44 3.35 -4.39
C ALA A 49 9.59 2.35 -4.24
N ALA A 50 10.00 2.05 -3.01
CA ALA A 50 10.95 1.00 -2.68
C ALA A 50 10.18 -0.28 -2.30
N VAL A 51 10.29 -1.28 -3.17
CA VAL A 51 9.78 -2.65 -2.99
C VAL A 51 10.93 -3.60 -2.72
N THR A 52 10.63 -4.79 -2.19
CA THR A 52 11.59 -5.91 -2.15
C THR A 52 11.35 -6.85 -3.33
N ARG A 53 12.42 -7.20 -4.05
CA ARG A 53 12.43 -8.21 -5.11
C ARG A 53 13.51 -9.24 -4.79
N GLY A 54 13.13 -10.47 -4.44
CA GLY A 54 14.08 -11.54 -4.15
C GLY A 54 15.09 -11.18 -3.04
N ALA A 55 14.62 -10.53 -1.96
CA ALA A 55 15.43 -9.99 -0.86
C ALA A 55 16.26 -8.72 -1.14
N LEU A 56 16.21 -8.17 -2.35
CA LEU A 56 16.90 -6.91 -2.68
C LEU A 56 15.94 -5.71 -2.75
N PRO A 57 16.39 -4.51 -2.33
CA PRO A 57 15.61 -3.29 -2.55
C PRO A 57 15.57 -2.97 -4.05
N HIS A 58 14.38 -2.66 -4.55
CA HIS A 58 14.15 -2.26 -5.93
C HIS A 58 13.28 -1.00 -5.94
N LEU A 59 13.72 0.03 -6.69
CA LEU A 59 13.07 1.34 -6.74
C LEU A 59 12.26 1.47 -8.03
N LEU A 60 11.00 1.87 -7.90
CA LEU A 60 10.07 2.07 -9.00
C LEU A 60 9.59 3.52 -9.02
N PRO A 61 9.60 4.20 -10.18
CA PRO A 61 8.92 5.49 -10.30
C PRO A 61 7.41 5.28 -10.15
N ALA A 62 6.77 6.09 -9.31
CA ALA A 62 5.33 6.01 -9.08
C ALA A 62 4.69 7.38 -8.87
N GLU A 63 3.55 7.57 -9.50
CA GLU A 63 2.61 8.64 -9.18
C GLU A 63 1.77 8.21 -7.97
N HIS A 64 1.19 9.19 -7.28
CA HIS A 64 0.34 8.93 -6.13
C HIS A 64 -0.96 9.72 -6.18
N LEU A 65 -1.97 9.17 -5.51
CA LEU A 65 -3.22 9.84 -5.21
C LEU A 65 -3.54 9.61 -3.74
N VAL A 66 -3.72 10.69 -2.98
CA VAL A 66 -4.14 10.63 -1.58
C VAL A 66 -5.66 10.50 -1.53
N THR A 67 -6.16 9.47 -0.85
CA THR A 67 -7.59 9.20 -0.65
C THR A 67 -7.91 9.19 0.85
N GLY A 68 -9.20 9.12 1.20
CA GLY A 68 -9.61 8.97 2.61
C GLY A 68 -9.16 7.66 3.25
N GLU A 69 -8.87 6.64 2.45
CA GLU A 69 -8.51 5.29 2.89
C GLU A 69 -6.99 5.01 2.82
N GLY A 70 -6.20 5.95 2.30
CA GLY A 70 -4.75 5.81 2.20
C GLY A 70 -4.15 6.48 0.97
N VAL A 71 -3.10 5.87 0.43
CA VAL A 71 -2.39 6.39 -0.75
C VAL A 71 -2.43 5.34 -1.84
N LEU A 72 -2.99 5.69 -2.99
CA LEU A 72 -2.93 4.88 -4.20
C LEU A 72 -1.64 5.21 -4.95
N LEU A 73 -0.89 4.19 -5.33
CA LEU A 73 0.33 4.35 -6.12
C LEU A 73 0.12 3.77 -7.51
N ARG A 74 0.41 4.59 -8.53
CA ARG A 74 0.44 4.17 -9.92
C ARG A 74 1.88 4.05 -10.35
N VAL A 75 2.35 2.81 -10.51
CA VAL A 75 3.67 2.55 -11.09
C VAL A 75 3.58 2.81 -12.60
N ALA A 76 4.54 3.58 -13.13
CA ALA A 76 4.53 3.99 -14.53
C ALA A 76 4.52 2.78 -15.49
N ASP A 77 3.92 2.96 -16.68
CA ASP A 77 3.81 1.91 -17.70
C ASP A 77 5.18 1.29 -18.01
N GLY A 78 5.25 -0.04 -17.97
CA GLY A 78 6.49 -0.82 -18.15
C GLY A 78 7.19 -1.21 -16.84
N GLY A 79 6.79 -0.65 -15.70
CA GLY A 79 7.28 -1.09 -14.38
C GLY A 79 6.54 -2.34 -13.90
N GLU A 80 7.20 -3.49 -13.92
CA GLU A 80 6.66 -4.69 -13.29
C GLU A 80 6.72 -4.53 -11.77
N VAL A 81 5.56 -4.42 -11.13
CA VAL A 81 5.46 -4.47 -9.66
C VAL A 81 5.81 -5.90 -9.22
N PRO A 82 6.89 -6.12 -8.44
CA PRO A 82 7.25 -7.45 -7.99
C PRO A 82 6.09 -8.14 -7.28
N SER A 83 5.93 -9.45 -7.48
CA SER A 83 4.87 -10.23 -6.84
C SER A 83 4.84 -10.09 -5.31
N GLY A 84 6.01 -9.92 -4.69
CA GLY A 84 6.14 -9.69 -3.25
C GLY A 84 5.71 -8.30 -2.75
N ALA A 85 5.30 -7.38 -3.63
CA ALA A 85 4.76 -6.09 -3.22
C ALA A 85 3.30 -6.17 -2.77
N ASP A 86 2.53 -7.16 -3.25
CA ASP A 86 1.15 -7.38 -2.79
C ASP A 86 1.16 -8.08 -1.42
N GLY A 87 0.59 -7.43 -0.41
CA GLY A 87 0.72 -7.83 0.99
C GLY A 87 2.08 -7.51 1.63
N GLY A 88 3.04 -7.00 0.85
CA GLY A 88 4.37 -6.63 1.32
C GLY A 88 4.44 -5.22 1.91
N VAL A 89 5.52 -4.92 2.63
CA VAL A 89 5.82 -3.56 3.09
C VAL A 89 6.54 -2.79 1.99
N LEU A 90 6.05 -1.58 1.72
CA LEU A 90 6.64 -0.62 0.79
C LEU A 90 7.03 0.64 1.54
N ALA A 91 8.12 1.28 1.12
CA ALA A 91 8.35 2.70 1.38
C ALA A 91 8.10 3.52 0.11
N TYR A 92 7.34 4.61 0.20
CA TYR A 92 7.16 5.58 -0.87
C TYR A 92 7.73 6.92 -0.43
N ARG A 93 8.48 7.59 -1.31
CA ARG A 93 9.03 8.93 -1.06
C ARG A 93 8.70 9.86 -2.21
N ALA A 94 8.16 11.03 -1.86
CA ALA A 94 8.04 12.17 -2.75
C ALA A 94 8.87 13.33 -2.22
N VAL A 95 9.47 14.10 -3.12
CA VAL A 95 10.30 15.27 -2.80
C VAL A 95 9.91 16.43 -3.68
N ALA A 96 9.93 17.64 -3.13
CA ALA A 96 9.74 18.85 -3.91
C ALA A 96 10.92 19.04 -4.86
N GLY A 97 10.64 19.47 -6.10
CA GLY A 97 11.67 19.80 -7.07
C GLY A 97 12.53 21.00 -6.63
N ALA A 98 13.71 21.11 -7.21
CA ALA A 98 14.56 22.28 -7.06
C ALA A 98 13.80 23.52 -7.57
N GLY A 99 13.67 24.55 -6.72
CA GLY A 99 12.92 25.78 -7.03
C GLY A 99 11.53 25.88 -6.40
N SER A 100 11.09 24.91 -5.61
CA SER A 100 9.83 25.01 -4.86
C SER A 100 9.86 26.19 -3.87
N THR A 101 8.86 27.07 -3.96
CA THR A 101 8.68 28.22 -3.08
C THR A 101 8.31 27.71 -1.68
N GLY A 102 9.30 27.63 -0.78
CA GLY A 102 9.11 27.10 0.58
C GLY A 102 10.18 26.12 1.06
N GLY A 103 11.24 25.89 0.29
CA GLY A 103 12.36 25.04 0.68
C GLY A 103 12.11 23.55 0.43
N PRO A 104 13.13 22.69 0.65
CA PRO A 104 13.03 21.27 0.37
C PRO A 104 12.00 20.62 1.30
N ARG A 105 10.87 20.20 0.74
CA ARG A 105 9.88 19.35 1.42
C ARG A 105 9.99 17.92 0.91
N SER A 106 9.93 16.96 1.82
CA SER A 106 9.86 15.55 1.46
C SER A 106 8.90 14.82 2.38
N VAL A 107 8.12 13.92 1.80
CA VAL A 107 7.24 13.03 2.55
C VAL A 107 7.65 11.60 2.25
N GLN A 108 7.75 10.79 3.31
CA GLN A 108 7.93 9.36 3.21
C GLN A 108 6.77 8.65 3.89
N VAL A 109 6.16 7.70 3.19
CA VAL A 109 5.09 6.84 3.68
C VAL A 109 5.62 5.41 3.69
N ILE A 110 5.42 4.70 4.79
CA ILE A 110 5.77 3.28 4.92
C ILE A 110 4.53 2.54 5.34
N GLY A 111 4.21 1.46 4.64
CA GLY A 111 3.02 0.68 4.94
C GLY A 111 2.91 -0.59 4.13
N THR A 112 1.93 -1.41 4.48
CA THR A 112 1.58 -2.60 3.71
C THR A 112 0.86 -2.18 2.43
N ALA A 113 1.39 -2.61 1.29
CA ALA A 113 0.75 -2.39 0.00
C ALA A 113 -0.18 -3.55 -0.34
N ARG A 114 -1.26 -3.23 -1.05
CA ARG A 114 -2.13 -4.23 -1.68
C ARG A 114 -2.37 -3.83 -3.12
N ARG A 115 -2.43 -4.80 -4.03
CA ARG A 115 -2.83 -4.55 -5.41
C ARG A 115 -4.33 -4.27 -5.43
N VAL A 116 -4.71 -3.15 -6.04
CA VAL A 116 -6.12 -2.77 -6.22
C VAL A 116 -6.41 -2.60 -7.70
N VAL A 117 -7.64 -2.94 -8.09
CA VAL A 117 -8.19 -2.52 -9.39
C VAL A 117 -8.83 -1.15 -9.16
N PRO A 118 -8.30 -0.07 -9.76
CA PRO A 118 -8.82 1.27 -9.52
C PRO A 118 -10.24 1.41 -10.07
N GLY A 119 -11.11 2.06 -9.30
CA GLY A 119 -12.45 2.41 -9.72
C GLY A 119 -12.46 3.52 -10.78
N PRO A 120 -13.61 3.78 -11.43
CA PRO A 120 -13.70 4.78 -12.49
C PRO A 120 -13.34 6.21 -12.03
N VAL A 121 -13.61 6.57 -10.77
CA VAL A 121 -13.24 7.87 -10.19
C VAL A 121 -11.73 8.00 -10.00
N GLU A 122 -11.07 6.95 -9.52
CA GLU A 122 -9.62 6.92 -9.30
C GLU A 122 -8.87 6.93 -10.63
N LEU A 123 -9.41 6.22 -11.63
CA LEU A 123 -8.93 6.28 -13.02
C LEU A 123 -9.09 7.69 -13.59
N ALA A 124 -10.24 8.33 -13.41
CA ALA A 124 -10.47 9.70 -13.87
C ALA A 124 -9.52 10.69 -13.19
N ALA A 125 -9.27 10.55 -11.88
CA ALA A 125 -8.31 11.39 -11.15
C ALA A 125 -6.87 11.21 -11.65
N CYS A 126 -6.45 9.95 -11.89
CA CYS A 126 -5.15 9.67 -12.53
C CYS A 126 -5.04 10.31 -13.92
N LEU A 127 -6.11 10.25 -14.72
CA LEU A 127 -6.14 10.83 -16.07
C LEU A 127 -6.20 12.37 -16.05
N LEU A 128 -6.81 12.98 -15.04
CA LEU A 128 -6.82 14.45 -14.88
C LEU A 128 -5.44 14.98 -14.46
N TYR A 129 -4.69 14.20 -13.67
CA TYR A 129 -3.30 14.53 -13.31
C TYR A 129 -2.33 14.45 -14.50
N LYS A 130 -2.75 13.80 -15.59
CA LYS A 130 -2.04 13.75 -16.87
C LYS A 130 -2.25 15.06 -17.64
N SER A 131 -1.75 16.17 -17.11
CA SER A 131 -1.36 17.28 -17.99
C SER A 131 -0.11 16.84 -18.77
N PRO A 132 -0.07 17.02 -20.10
CA PRO A 132 1.01 16.48 -20.93
C PRO A 132 2.28 17.28 -20.63
N SER A 133 3.26 16.68 -19.97
CA SER A 133 4.60 17.27 -19.97
C SER A 133 5.18 17.05 -21.38
N PRO A 134 5.56 18.11 -22.10
CA PRO A 134 6.16 17.99 -23.42
C PRO A 134 7.54 17.32 -23.30
N ARG A 135 7.88 16.54 -24.33
CA ARG A 135 9.14 15.81 -24.45
C ARG A 135 10.34 16.74 -24.55
#